data_AF-A0AAV0MMR5-F1
#
_entry.id   AF-A0AAV0MMR5-F1
#
_cell.length_a   1.000
_cell.length_b   1.000
_cell.length_c   1.000
_cell.angle_alpha   90.00
_cell.angle_beta   90.00
_cell.angle_gamma   90.00
#
_symmetry.space_group_name_H-M   'P 1'
#
loop_
_entity.id
_entity.type
_entity.pdbx_description
1 polymer ?
#
loop_
_entity_poly.entity_id
_entity_poly.type
_entity_poly.pdbx_seq_one_letter_code
_entity_poly.pdbx_strand_id
1 'polypeptide(L)'
;MSTQPINNGIPVIDLSPNNLEPGTPTWVRTREDVRRAMEELGCFQAIYDTKAAEEIHSDILAAAEELFNLPVETKSQKLSDKPYFGYFGQHPSFPLYESLPVDHPATVEGSRGFTDAMWPSGNLKFWPKQPGILKGGSGDRPIGHENVD
;
A
#
# COMPACT_ATOMS: atom_id res chain seq x y z
N MET A 1 -37.38 0.57 -2.75
CA MET A 1 -36.13 0.61 -1.96
C MET A 1 -35.26 -0.54 -2.43
N SER A 2 -34.12 -0.27 -3.07
CA SER A 2 -33.21 -1.34 -3.50
C SER A 2 -32.32 -1.68 -2.31
N THR A 3 -32.52 -2.87 -1.74
CA THR A 3 -31.72 -3.40 -0.62
C THR A 3 -30.34 -3.77 -1.16
N GLN A 4 -29.29 -3.21 -0.56
CA GLN A 4 -27.93 -3.55 -0.89
C GLN A 4 -27.66 -5.03 -0.56
N PRO A 5 -26.81 -5.72 -1.34
CA PRO A 5 -26.38 -7.06 -0.96
C PRO A 5 -25.67 -7.00 0.41
N ILE A 6 -26.00 -7.95 1.27
CA ILE A 6 -25.42 -8.08 2.61
C ILE A 6 -24.70 -9.43 2.65
N ASN A 7 -23.47 -9.46 3.13
CA ASN A 7 -22.70 -10.67 3.35
C ASN A 7 -22.44 -10.84 4.84
N ASN A 8 -23.00 -11.87 5.46
CA ASN A 8 -22.87 -12.13 6.91
C ASN A 8 -23.20 -10.91 7.81
N GLY A 9 -24.17 -10.08 7.39
CA GLY A 9 -24.56 -8.87 8.12
C GLY A 9 -23.72 -7.62 7.77
N ILE A 10 -22.68 -7.75 6.94
CA ILE A 10 -21.84 -6.64 6.50
C ILE A 10 -22.37 -6.11 5.16
N PRO A 11 -22.61 -4.79 5.02
CA PRO A 11 -22.99 -4.19 3.75
C PRO A 11 -21.93 -4.45 2.68
N VAL A 12 -22.36 -4.81 1.47
CA VAL A 12 -21.48 -4.99 0.32
C VAL A 12 -21.70 -3.82 -0.63
N ILE A 13 -20.62 -3.11 -0.97
CA ILE A 13 -20.67 -1.91 -1.80
C ILE A 13 -19.74 -2.08 -2.99
N ASP A 14 -20.29 -1.89 -4.18
CA ASP A 14 -19.55 -1.96 -5.44
C ASP A 14 -18.87 -0.61 -5.75
N LEU A 15 -17.54 -0.61 -5.61
CA LEU A 15 -16.65 0.52 -5.91
C LEU A 15 -15.94 0.35 -7.27
N SER A 16 -16.56 -0.37 -8.22
CA SER A 16 -16.08 -0.40 -9.60
C SER A 16 -16.14 0.99 -10.26
N PRO A 17 -15.29 1.27 -11.27
CA PRO A 17 -15.17 2.61 -11.86
C PRO A 17 -16.49 3.26 -12.29
N ASN A 18 -17.44 2.46 -12.81
CA ASN A 18 -18.76 2.94 -13.26
C ASN A 18 -19.63 3.50 -12.12
N ASN A 19 -19.37 3.09 -10.88
CA ASN A 19 -20.09 3.56 -9.69
C ASN A 19 -19.39 4.73 -9.00
N LEU A 20 -18.19 5.10 -9.46
CA LEU A 20 -17.33 6.13 -8.87
C LEU A 20 -17.26 7.42 -9.69
N GLU A 21 -18.01 7.53 -10.79
CA GLU A 21 -18.01 8.71 -11.66
C GLU A 21 -18.77 9.89 -11.04
N PRO A 22 -18.10 10.99 -10.67
CA PRO A 22 -18.74 12.11 -9.99
C PRO A 22 -19.88 12.73 -10.81
N GLY A 23 -20.99 13.05 -10.14
CA GLY A 23 -22.16 13.67 -10.78
C GLY A 23 -23.17 12.68 -11.38
N THR A 24 -22.85 11.39 -11.40
CA THR A 24 -23.81 10.36 -11.84
C THR A 24 -24.78 9.96 -10.72
N PRO A 25 -25.99 9.47 -11.04
CA PRO A 25 -26.90 8.91 -10.05
C PRO A 25 -26.31 7.70 -9.30
N THR A 26 -25.48 6.90 -9.98
CA THR A 26 -24.77 5.77 -9.38
C THR A 26 -23.77 6.26 -8.34
N TRP A 27 -22.96 7.28 -8.63
CA TRP A 27 -22.09 7.91 -7.64
C TRP A 27 -22.83 8.40 -6.41
N VAL A 28 -23.94 9.13 -6.60
CA VAL A 28 -24.76 9.63 -5.48
C VAL A 28 -25.28 8.49 -4.62
N ARG A 29 -25.69 7.39 -5.22
CA ARG A 29 -26.12 6.20 -4.47
C ARG A 29 -24.97 5.56 -3.70
N THR A 30 -23.83 5.32 -4.35
CA THR A 30 -22.65 4.69 -3.75
C THR A 30 -22.14 5.48 -2.53
N ARG A 31 -22.05 6.81 -2.62
CA ARG A 31 -21.64 7.64 -1.46
C ARG A 31 -22.59 7.53 -0.28
N GLU A 32 -23.90 7.44 -0.53
CA GLU A 32 -24.89 7.32 0.53
C GLU A 32 -24.87 5.92 1.15
N ASP A 33 -24.57 4.88 0.37
CA ASP A 33 -24.35 3.54 0.89
C ASP A 33 -23.10 3.48 1.78
N VAL A 34 -21.98 4.06 1.34
CA VAL A 34 -20.74 4.13 2.14
C VAL A 34 -20.99 4.89 3.44
N ARG A 35 -21.64 6.07 3.37
CA ARG A 35 -21.97 6.87 4.55
C ARG A 35 -22.80 6.08 5.55
N ARG A 36 -23.89 5.43 5.11
CA ARG A 36 -24.75 4.62 5.98
C ARG A 36 -24.01 3.45 6.60
N ALA A 37 -23.22 2.71 5.82
CA ALA A 37 -22.46 1.57 6.37
C ALA A 37 -21.47 2.01 7.45
N MET A 38 -20.81 3.15 7.26
CA MET A 38 -19.90 3.72 8.26
C MET A 38 -20.63 4.26 9.49
N GLU A 39 -21.80 4.88 9.33
CA GLU A 39 -22.60 5.40 10.46
C GLU A 39 -23.27 4.30 11.28
N GLU A 40 -23.78 3.25 10.64
CA GLU A 40 -24.59 2.20 11.29
C GLU A 40 -23.74 1.05 11.83
N LEU A 41 -22.72 0.63 11.08
CA LEU A 41 -21.90 -0.55 11.41
C LEU A 41 -20.41 -0.22 11.61
N GLY A 42 -19.92 0.87 11.02
CA GLY A 42 -18.50 1.24 11.03
C GLY A 42 -17.64 0.46 10.03
N CYS A 43 -18.25 -0.39 9.18
CA CYS A 43 -17.55 -1.14 8.15
C CYS A 43 -18.46 -1.56 6.99
N PHE A 44 -17.83 -1.92 5.87
CA PHE A 44 -18.47 -2.56 4.71
C PHE A 44 -17.44 -3.39 3.95
N GLN A 45 -17.92 -4.34 3.14
CA GLN A 45 -17.11 -5.05 2.18
C GLN A 45 -17.14 -4.30 0.84
N ALA A 46 -15.98 -3.87 0.36
CA ALA A 46 -15.84 -3.25 -0.95
C ALA A 46 -15.63 -4.30 -2.04
N ILE A 47 -16.33 -4.14 -3.16
CA ILE A 47 -16.03 -4.86 -4.41
C ILE A 47 -15.29 -3.90 -5.35
N TYR A 48 -14.20 -4.37 -5.94
CA TYR A 48 -13.43 -3.67 -6.97
C TYR A 48 -13.44 -4.48 -8.27
N ASP A 49 -12.89 -3.91 -9.35
CA ASP A 49 -12.65 -4.66 -10.59
C ASP A 49 -11.84 -5.94 -10.31
N THR A 50 -12.46 -7.08 -10.58
CA THR A 50 -12.03 -8.39 -10.08
C THR A 50 -10.76 -8.89 -10.75
N LYS A 51 -10.48 -8.47 -12.00
CA LYS A 51 -9.29 -8.95 -12.73
C LYS A 51 -7.99 -8.43 -12.15
N ALA A 52 -7.91 -7.13 -11.86
CA ALA A 52 -6.73 -6.56 -11.21
C ALA A 52 -6.62 -7.02 -9.75
N ALA A 53 -7.76 -7.19 -9.07
CA ALA A 53 -7.77 -7.58 -7.66
C ALA A 53 -7.21 -9.00 -7.43
N GLU A 54 -7.59 -9.99 -8.24
CA GLU A 54 -7.17 -11.40 -8.03
C GLU A 54 -5.66 -11.60 -8.13
N GLU A 55 -5.00 -11.05 -9.16
CA GLU A 55 -3.54 -11.12 -9.32
C GLU A 55 -2.83 -10.43 -8.16
N ILE A 56 -3.27 -9.22 -7.81
CA ILE A 56 -2.71 -8.44 -6.69
C ILE A 56 -2.87 -9.20 -5.37
N HIS A 57 -4.00 -9.86 -5.12
CA HIS A 57 -4.22 -10.62 -3.89
C HIS A 57 -3.24 -11.79 -3.75
N SER A 58 -3.03 -12.56 -4.81
CA SER A 58 -2.08 -13.68 -4.79
C SER A 58 -0.65 -13.20 -4.57
N ASP A 59 -0.25 -12.13 -5.26
CA ASP A 59 1.11 -11.58 -5.15
C ASP A 59 1.38 -11.00 -3.76
N ILE A 60 0.42 -10.30 -3.16
CA ILE A 60 0.54 -9.77 -1.79
C ILE A 60 0.67 -10.91 -0.78
N LEU A 61 -0.13 -11.97 -0.92
CA LEU A 61 -0.06 -13.13 -0.01
C LEU A 61 1.30 -13.84 -0.11
N ALA A 62 1.79 -14.08 -1.33
CA ALA A 62 3.10 -14.69 -1.55
C ALA A 62 4.23 -13.80 -1.02
N ALA A 63 4.17 -12.49 -1.23
CA ALA A 63 5.16 -11.54 -0.71
C ALA A 63 5.14 -11.46 0.82
N ALA A 64 3.96 -11.55 1.45
CA ALA A 64 3.83 -11.59 2.90
C ALA A 64 4.42 -12.89 3.47
N GLU A 65 4.18 -14.03 2.83
CA GLU A 65 4.80 -15.31 3.22
C GLU A 65 6.34 -15.23 3.16
N GLU A 66 6.90 -14.69 2.07
CA GLU A 66 8.34 -14.45 1.96
C GLU A 66 8.87 -13.52 3.06
N LEU A 67 8.15 -12.42 3.36
CA LEU A 67 8.53 -11.46 4.39
C LEU A 67 8.61 -12.11 5.78
N PHE A 68 7.58 -12.86 6.18
CA PHE A 68 7.52 -13.44 7.53
C PHE A 68 8.44 -14.66 7.68
N ASN A 69 8.83 -15.31 6.58
CA ASN A 69 9.84 -16.36 6.56
C ASN A 69 11.29 -15.84 6.64
N LEU A 70 11.52 -14.53 6.59
CA LEU A 70 12.85 -13.97 6.83
C LEU A 70 13.36 -14.26 8.26
N PRO A 71 14.68 -14.33 8.47
CA PRO A 71 15.26 -14.45 9.80
C PRO A 71 14.79 -13.33 10.73
N VAL A 72 14.60 -13.65 12.02
CA VAL A 72 14.18 -12.66 13.03
C VAL A 72 15.19 -11.52 13.12
N GLU A 73 16.47 -11.80 12.92
CA GLU A 73 17.56 -10.82 12.93
C GLU A 73 17.39 -9.79 11.80
N THR A 74 16.94 -10.24 10.61
CA THR A 74 16.64 -9.38 9.46
C THR A 74 15.42 -8.51 9.74
N LYS A 75 14.32 -9.13 10.22
CA LYS A 75 13.08 -8.41 10.56
C LYS A 75 13.33 -7.37 11.66
N SER A 76 14.14 -7.71 12.66
CA SER A 76 14.50 -6.84 13.79
C SER A 76 15.38 -5.64 13.40
N GLN A 77 15.98 -5.61 12.20
CA GLN A 77 16.63 -4.41 11.67
C GLN A 77 15.61 -3.29 11.41
N LYS A 78 14.31 -3.61 11.29
CA LYS A 78 13.27 -2.61 11.14
C LYS A 78 13.05 -1.85 12.45
N LEU A 79 13.76 -0.74 12.56
CA LEU A 79 13.57 0.25 13.61
C LEU A 79 12.73 1.43 13.09
N SER A 80 12.04 2.10 14.01
CA SER A 80 11.34 3.35 13.74
C SER A 80 11.21 4.15 15.02
N ASP A 81 11.40 5.46 14.92
CA ASP A 81 11.11 6.40 16.00
C ASP A 81 9.59 6.59 16.19
N LYS A 82 8.79 6.15 15.21
CA LYS A 82 7.33 6.15 15.32
C LYS A 82 6.88 4.99 16.20
N PRO A 83 6.05 5.24 17.23
CA PRO A 83 5.49 4.18 18.06
C PRO A 83 4.80 3.11 17.21
N TYR A 84 5.10 1.84 17.49
CA TYR A 84 4.52 0.67 16.80
C TYR A 84 4.92 0.48 15.33
N PHE A 85 5.92 1.19 14.79
CA PHE A 85 6.40 1.03 13.39
C PHE A 85 7.76 0.29 13.26
N GLY A 86 8.22 -0.32 14.35
CA GLY A 86 9.30 -1.30 14.34
C GLY A 86 8.76 -2.72 14.15
N TYR A 87 9.67 -3.68 14.04
CA TYR A 87 9.32 -5.09 14.17
C TYR A 87 8.65 -5.38 15.52
N PHE A 88 7.53 -6.08 15.49
CA PHE A 88 6.91 -6.63 16.70
C PHE A 88 6.62 -8.11 16.48
N GLY A 89 7.26 -8.98 17.25
CA GLY A 89 7.08 -10.42 17.17
C GLY A 89 7.79 -11.11 18.32
N GLN A 90 7.59 -12.42 18.46
CA GLN A 90 8.18 -13.24 19.54
C GLN A 90 7.81 -12.76 20.96
N HIS A 91 6.71 -12.00 21.12
CA HIS A 91 6.28 -11.52 22.42
C HIS A 91 5.56 -12.63 23.19
N PRO A 92 5.96 -12.99 24.43
CA PRO A 92 5.38 -14.12 25.16
C PRO A 92 3.87 -14.02 25.37
N SER A 93 3.33 -12.81 25.54
CA SER A 93 1.88 -12.59 25.68
C SER A 93 1.11 -12.66 24.36
N PHE A 94 1.81 -12.60 23.21
CA PHE A 94 1.21 -12.64 21.87
C PHE A 94 2.01 -13.58 20.94
N PRO A 95 2.11 -14.88 21.27
CA PRO A 95 3.03 -15.80 20.61
C PRO A 95 2.66 -16.09 19.15
N LEU A 96 1.42 -15.80 18.74
CA LEU A 96 0.91 -15.99 17.38
C LEU A 96 0.86 -14.70 16.57
N TYR A 97 1.32 -13.57 17.14
CA TYR A 97 1.26 -12.27 16.49
C TYR A 97 2.64 -11.80 16.09
N GLU A 98 2.74 -11.39 14.83
CA GLU A 98 3.93 -10.77 14.25
C GLU A 98 3.51 -9.63 13.32
N SER A 99 4.22 -8.51 13.35
CA SER A 99 3.95 -7.36 12.48
C SER A 99 5.20 -6.60 12.09
N LEU A 100 5.18 -6.09 10.85
CA LEU A 100 6.22 -5.30 10.20
C LEU A 100 5.58 -4.16 9.41
N PRO A 101 5.33 -3.01 10.04
CA PRO A 101 4.69 -1.90 9.35
C PRO A 101 5.61 -1.25 8.32
N VAL A 102 5.02 -0.98 7.16
CA VAL A 102 5.64 -0.16 6.10
C VAL A 102 5.27 1.29 6.36
N ASP A 103 6.28 2.16 6.47
CA ASP A 103 6.03 3.60 6.60
C ASP A 103 5.86 4.23 5.21
N HIS A 104 4.83 5.07 5.05
CA HIS A 104 4.44 5.67 3.77
C HIS A 104 4.42 4.68 2.59
N PRO A 105 3.64 3.58 2.64
CA PRO A 105 3.66 2.53 1.61
C PRO A 105 3.20 3.01 0.22
N ALA A 106 2.53 4.16 0.14
CA ALA A 106 2.12 4.77 -1.12
C ALA A 106 3.24 5.55 -1.83
N THR A 107 4.41 5.74 -1.20
CA THR A 107 5.54 6.46 -1.79
C THR A 107 6.63 5.50 -2.27
N VAL A 108 7.34 5.89 -3.33
CA VAL A 108 8.49 5.15 -3.86
C VAL A 108 9.56 5.01 -2.77
N GLU A 109 9.80 6.07 -2.02
CA GLU A 109 10.80 6.13 -0.96
C GLU A 109 10.46 5.19 0.20
N GLY A 110 9.19 5.17 0.64
CA GLY A 110 8.72 4.30 1.72
C GLY A 110 8.82 2.83 1.35
N SER A 111 8.28 2.47 0.19
CA SER A 111 8.31 1.08 -0.33
C SER A 111 9.73 0.59 -0.59
N ARG A 112 10.58 1.43 -1.19
CA ARG A 112 11.99 1.10 -1.41
C ARG A 112 12.75 0.97 -0.09
N GLY A 113 12.58 1.91 0.83
CA GLY A 113 13.27 1.89 2.13
C GLY A 113 12.94 0.63 2.93
N PHE A 114 11.68 0.19 2.90
CA PHE A 114 11.28 -1.08 3.49
C PHE A 114 11.92 -2.28 2.76
N THR A 115 11.88 -2.29 1.43
CA THR A 115 12.44 -3.41 0.64
C THR A 115 13.93 -3.55 0.84
N ASP A 116 14.69 -2.45 0.80
CA ASP A 116 16.15 -2.46 0.97
C ASP A 116 16.54 -2.93 2.39
N ALA A 117 15.71 -2.65 3.40
CA ALA A 117 15.93 -3.13 4.76
C ALA A 117 15.68 -4.64 4.93
N MET A 118 14.62 -5.17 4.31
CA MET A 118 14.27 -6.60 4.40
C MET A 118 15.07 -7.47 3.44
N TRP A 119 15.40 -6.94 2.26
CA TRP A 119 16.17 -7.59 1.21
C TRP A 119 17.23 -6.63 0.65
N PRO A 120 18.44 -6.56 1.23
CA PRO A 120 19.51 -5.68 0.73
C PRO A 120 19.88 -5.95 -0.74
N SER A 121 19.77 -7.20 -1.19
CA SER A 121 19.95 -7.58 -2.60
C SER A 121 18.79 -7.16 -3.51
N GLY A 122 17.65 -6.76 -2.94
CA GLY A 122 16.39 -6.41 -3.59
C GLY A 122 15.40 -7.58 -3.65
N ASN A 123 14.11 -7.26 -3.76
CA ASN A 123 13.03 -8.23 -4.00
C ASN A 123 12.02 -7.67 -5.01
N LEU A 124 12.05 -8.17 -6.25
CA LEU A 124 11.20 -7.69 -7.34
C LEU A 124 9.70 -7.97 -7.13
N LYS A 125 9.36 -8.99 -6.32
CA LYS A 125 7.97 -9.31 -5.98
C LYS A 125 7.37 -8.30 -5.00
N PHE A 126 8.20 -7.74 -4.12
CA PHE A 126 7.76 -6.76 -3.13
C PHE A 126 7.85 -5.32 -3.67
N TRP A 127 8.99 -4.99 -4.27
CA TRP A 127 9.18 -3.72 -4.95
C TRP A 127 10.15 -3.92 -6.12
N PRO A 128 9.69 -3.74 -7.38
CA PRO A 128 10.60 -3.78 -8.51
C PRO A 128 11.64 -2.67 -8.33
N LYS A 129 12.92 -3.03 -8.19
CA LYS A 129 14.03 -2.07 -8.34
C LYS A 129 13.89 -1.48 -9.73
N GLN A 130 13.38 -0.25 -9.83
CA GLN A 130 13.33 0.46 -11.09
C GLN A 130 14.77 0.63 -11.61
N PRO A 131 15.08 0.22 -12.85
CA PRO A 131 16.41 0.41 -13.41
C PRO A 131 16.71 1.91 -13.49
N GLY A 132 17.64 2.35 -12.64
CA GLY A 132 18.45 3.57 -12.74
C GLY A 132 17.78 4.84 -13.26
N ILE A 133 17.13 5.60 -12.40
CA ILE A 133 17.24 7.06 -12.51
C ILE A 133 18.55 7.43 -11.85
N LEU A 134 19.59 7.62 -12.66
CA LEU A 134 20.85 8.21 -12.23
C LEU A 134 20.53 9.56 -11.58
N LYS A 135 20.87 9.71 -10.30
CA LYS A 135 20.89 11.02 -9.64
C LYS A 135 21.71 11.96 -10.51
N GLY A 136 21.12 13.10 -10.87
CA GLY A 136 21.76 14.14 -11.68
C GLY A 136 23.11 14.53 -11.09
N GLY A 137 24.15 14.48 -11.92
CA GLY A 137 25.42 15.11 -11.62
C GLY A 137 25.22 16.62 -11.58
N SER A 138 25.59 17.22 -10.45
CA SER A 138 26.00 18.61 -10.38
C SER A 138 27.09 18.86 -11.40
N GLY A 139 26.76 19.59 -12.47
CA GLY A 139 27.71 20.08 -13.46
C GLY A 139 27.45 21.57 -13.65
N ASP A 140 28.38 22.37 -13.15
CA ASP A 140 28.44 23.81 -13.35
C ASP A 140 28.21 24.18 -14.82
N ARG A 141 27.30 25.12 -15.08
CA ARG A 141 27.22 25.79 -16.39
C ARG A 141 28.18 26.99 -16.37
N PRO A 142 29.17 27.08 -17.28
CA PRO A 142 29.90 28.32 -17.46
C PRO A 142 28.96 29.37 -18.07
N ILE A 143 29.00 30.59 -17.53
CA ILE A 143 28.35 31.77 -18.08
C ILE A 143 29.09 32.13 -19.37
N GLY A 144 28.45 31.88 -20.52
CA GLY A 144 28.90 32.42 -21.79
C GLY A 144 28.56 33.91 -21.88
N HIS A 145 29.58 34.75 -21.90
CA HIS A 145 29.48 36.13 -22.39
C HIS A 145 29.47 36.08 -23.92
N GLU A 146 28.35 36.40 -24.56
CA GLU A 146 28.35 36.84 -25.96
C GLU A 146 28.47 38.37 -25.98
N ASN A 147 29.60 38.83 -26.53
CA ASN A 147 29.78 40.19 -26.99
C ASN A 147 28.98 40.37 -28.27
N VAL A 148 28.20 41.45 -28.35
CA VAL A 148 27.59 41.93 -29.59
C VAL A 148 28.45 43.08 -30.08
N ASP A 149 29.04 42.88 -31.26
CA ASP A 149 29.60 43.96 -32.10
C ASP A 149 28.47 44.82 -32.69
#